data_AF-A0A1X1TAV3-F1
#
_entry.id   AF-A0A1X1TAV3-F1
#
_cell.length_a   1.000
_cell.length_b   1.000
_cell.length_c   1.000
_cell.angle_alpha   90.00
_cell.angle_beta   90.00
_cell.angle_gamma   90.00
#
_symmetry.space_group_name_H-M   'P 1'
#
loop_
_entity.id
_entity.type
_entity.pdbx_description
1 polymer ?
#
loop_
_entity_poly.entity_id
_entity_poly.type
_entity_poly.pdbx_seq_one_letter_code
_entity_poly.pdbx_strand_id
1 'polypeptide(L)'
;MSDEGWDFPAISYLWDPRMGAINAGADKLDTLSATARQRSVTALTERVADQVTRLDDGLLVGAAFFMVDDLYKSYFHQLKLSGTTVEYIRATAGVVMAELARRDFVVHYVIDNMESEAKIADRLTGVPLQLRAAGFMVTGPQIMALELMVRADHRPRDVRAIPIYRDEGKDLADRVIQSCHQERRPSVYLNMDLDDGAPPLSLEVALSVAGTPGAIVIYRNEAPVIGSKAHISLPPGVSLPHG
;
A
#
# COMPACT_ATOMS: atom_id res chain seq x y z
N MET A 1 -27.49 -24.29 9.61
CA MET A 1 -26.79 -23.27 8.82
C MET A 1 -25.66 -22.76 9.68
N SER A 2 -24.49 -23.40 9.58
CA SER A 2 -23.30 -22.97 10.32
C SER A 2 -22.87 -21.61 9.81
N ASP A 3 -22.49 -20.75 10.74
CA ASP A 3 -21.98 -19.39 10.55
C ASP A 3 -20.80 -19.40 9.56
N GLU A 4 -21.05 -19.19 8.26
CA GLU A 4 -20.03 -19.06 7.20
C GLU A 4 -19.33 -17.68 7.25
N GLY A 5 -19.35 -17.04 8.42
CA GLY A 5 -18.92 -15.67 8.64
C GLY A 5 -17.42 -15.48 8.58
N TRP A 6 -17.00 -14.30 8.15
CA TRP A 6 -15.70 -13.76 8.51
C TRP A 6 -15.82 -13.26 9.93
N ASP A 7 -15.02 -13.80 10.85
CA ASP A 7 -14.96 -13.29 12.21
C ASP A 7 -13.58 -12.74 12.52
N PHE A 8 -13.57 -11.51 13.01
CA PHE A 8 -12.37 -10.78 13.39
C PHE A 8 -12.77 -9.73 14.44
N PRO A 9 -11.98 -9.59 15.52
CA PRO A 9 -12.32 -8.74 16.66
C PRO A 9 -12.15 -7.24 16.36
N ALA A 10 -11.24 -6.89 15.44
CA ALA A 10 -11.01 -5.53 14.99
C ALA A 10 -10.48 -5.53 13.56
N ILE A 11 -10.71 -4.43 12.84
CA ILE A 11 -10.32 -4.28 11.42
C ILE A 11 -8.81 -4.46 11.21
N SER A 12 -7.98 -4.02 12.15
CA SER A 12 -6.51 -4.17 12.07
C SER A 12 -6.04 -5.62 11.95
N TYR A 13 -6.82 -6.59 12.43
CA TYR A 13 -6.48 -8.02 12.34
C TYR A 13 -6.54 -8.56 10.91
N LEU A 14 -7.20 -7.86 9.98
CA LEU A 14 -7.36 -8.30 8.59
C LEU A 14 -6.04 -8.30 7.81
N TRP A 15 -5.05 -7.53 8.25
CA TRP A 15 -3.79 -7.40 7.54
C TRP A 15 -2.58 -7.73 8.41
N ASP A 16 -2.78 -8.14 9.68
CA ASP A 16 -1.69 -8.36 10.63
C ASP A 16 -0.67 -9.38 10.06
N PRO A 17 0.56 -8.94 9.74
CA PRO A 17 1.58 -9.82 9.17
C PRO A 17 2.04 -10.90 10.15
N ARG A 18 1.89 -10.70 11.47
CA ARG A 18 2.24 -11.70 12.49
C ARG A 18 1.33 -12.91 12.44
N MET A 19 0.08 -12.70 12.05
CA MET A 19 -0.92 -13.75 11.90
C MET A 19 -0.95 -14.33 10.49
N GLY A 20 -0.20 -13.74 9.54
CA GLY A 20 -0.32 -14.07 8.12
C GLY A 20 -1.76 -13.87 7.62
N ALA A 21 -2.47 -12.86 8.12
CA ALA A 21 -3.91 -12.70 7.95
C ALA A 21 -4.36 -12.71 6.48
N ILE A 22 -3.58 -12.05 5.62
CA ILE A 22 -3.86 -11.99 4.18
C ILE A 22 -3.73 -13.38 3.53
N ASN A 23 -2.66 -14.12 3.85
CA ASN A 23 -2.48 -15.49 3.36
C ASN A 23 -3.62 -16.40 3.84
N ALA A 24 -3.97 -16.34 5.13
CA ALA A 24 -5.06 -17.14 5.68
C ALA A 24 -6.42 -16.80 5.04
N GLY A 25 -6.67 -15.52 4.77
CA GLY A 25 -7.85 -15.05 4.05
C GLY A 25 -7.89 -15.53 2.61
N ALA A 26 -6.79 -15.41 1.89
CA ALA A 26 -6.66 -15.89 0.51
C ALA A 26 -6.82 -17.42 0.42
N ASP A 27 -6.16 -18.17 1.30
CA ASP A 27 -6.25 -19.63 1.38
C ASP A 27 -7.70 -20.07 1.64
N LYS A 28 -8.42 -19.39 2.54
CA LYS A 28 -9.85 -19.63 2.75
C LYS A 28 -10.65 -19.46 1.45
N LEU A 29 -10.41 -18.39 0.70
CA LEU A 29 -11.10 -18.13 -0.58
C LEU A 29 -10.73 -19.16 -1.66
N ASP A 30 -9.50 -19.64 -1.69
CA ASP A 30 -9.01 -20.63 -2.67
C ASP A 30 -9.70 -22.00 -2.53
N THR A 31 -10.07 -22.38 -1.31
CA THR A 31 -10.78 -23.67 -1.08
C THR A 31 -12.24 -23.68 -1.57
N LEU A 32 -12.79 -22.50 -1.90
CA LEU A 32 -14.19 -22.35 -2.27
C LEU A 32 -14.40 -22.49 -3.79
N SER A 33 -15.56 -23.06 -4.15
CA SER A 33 -16.07 -22.98 -5.52
C SER A 33 -16.30 -21.51 -5.92
N ALA A 34 -16.30 -21.20 -7.22
CA ALA A 34 -16.44 -19.81 -7.69
C ALA A 34 -17.68 -19.10 -7.10
N THR A 35 -18.84 -19.77 -7.08
CA THR A 35 -20.08 -19.20 -6.51
C THR A 35 -20.00 -19.02 -5.00
N ALA A 36 -19.39 -19.96 -4.27
CA ALA A 36 -19.21 -19.82 -2.82
C ALA A 36 -18.19 -18.73 -2.47
N ARG A 37 -17.12 -18.62 -3.26
CA ARG A 37 -16.11 -17.56 -3.14
C ARG A 37 -16.71 -16.19 -3.35
N GLN A 38 -17.50 -15.99 -4.40
CA GLN A 38 -18.17 -14.72 -4.66
C GLN A 38 -19.07 -14.31 -3.48
N ARG A 39 -19.87 -15.25 -2.95
CA ARG A 39 -20.70 -14.99 -1.75
C ARG A 39 -19.85 -14.65 -0.53
N SER A 40 -18.73 -15.35 -0.32
CA SER A 40 -17.81 -15.11 0.79
C SER A 40 -17.11 -13.75 0.70
N VAL A 41 -16.70 -13.33 -0.50
CA VAL A 41 -16.11 -12.01 -0.76
C VAL A 41 -17.14 -10.90 -0.51
N THR A 42 -18.38 -11.07 -0.97
CA THR A 42 -19.47 -10.12 -0.68
C THR A 42 -19.72 -10.00 0.83
N ALA A 43 -19.83 -11.12 1.54
CA ALA A 43 -20.03 -11.11 3.00
C ALA A 43 -18.85 -10.46 3.76
N LEU A 44 -17.60 -10.68 3.31
CA LEU A 44 -16.43 -10.00 3.86
C LEU A 44 -16.54 -8.49 3.67
N THR A 45 -16.82 -8.07 2.44
CA THR A 45 -16.93 -6.66 2.04
C THR A 45 -17.99 -5.95 2.88
N GLU A 46 -19.19 -6.54 3.01
CA GLU A 46 -20.29 -6.00 3.80
C GLU A 46 -19.94 -5.89 5.29
N ARG A 47 -19.28 -6.91 5.86
CA ARG A 47 -18.85 -6.86 7.26
C ARG A 47 -17.80 -5.79 7.51
N VAL A 48 -16.80 -5.68 6.63
CA VAL A 48 -15.78 -4.62 6.74
C VAL A 48 -16.44 -3.25 6.61
N ALA A 49 -17.38 -3.08 5.67
CA ALA A 49 -18.13 -1.85 5.47
C ALA A 49 -18.93 -1.44 6.72
N ASP A 50 -19.65 -2.37 7.36
CA ASP A 50 -20.37 -2.11 8.61
C ASP A 50 -19.42 -1.65 9.72
N GLN A 51 -18.25 -2.27 9.85
CA GLN A 51 -17.29 -1.85 10.88
C GLN A 51 -16.66 -0.48 10.58
N VAL A 52 -16.18 -0.23 9.34
CA VAL A 52 -15.51 1.05 9.01
C VAL A 52 -16.45 2.25 9.07
N THR A 53 -17.72 2.07 8.69
CA THR A 53 -18.71 3.17 8.69
C THR A 53 -19.06 3.66 10.09
N ARG A 54 -18.82 2.82 11.11
CA ARG A 54 -19.07 3.14 12.52
C ARG A 54 -17.88 3.78 13.22
N LEU A 55 -16.70 3.77 12.61
CA LEU A 55 -15.52 4.46 13.13
C LEU A 55 -15.72 5.98 13.03
N ASP A 56 -15.26 6.72 14.03
CA ASP A 56 -15.00 8.15 13.86
C ASP A 56 -13.78 8.38 12.95
N ASP A 57 -13.55 9.63 12.56
CA ASP A 57 -12.49 9.96 11.61
C ASP A 57 -11.09 9.66 12.17
N GLY A 58 -10.87 9.82 13.48
CA GLY A 58 -9.60 9.52 14.13
C GLY A 58 -9.28 8.02 14.09
N LEU A 59 -10.28 7.18 14.41
CA LEU A 59 -10.19 5.73 14.32
C LEU A 59 -10.04 5.24 12.88
N LEU A 60 -10.74 5.87 11.92
CA LEU A 60 -10.64 5.53 10.50
C LEU A 60 -9.25 5.85 9.94
N VAL A 61 -8.70 7.03 10.26
CA VAL A 61 -7.32 7.41 9.89
C VAL A 61 -6.30 6.47 10.57
N GLY A 62 -6.52 6.09 11.82
CA GLY A 62 -5.71 5.09 12.50
C GLY A 62 -5.77 3.72 11.83
N ALA A 63 -6.95 3.26 11.41
CA ALA A 63 -7.12 2.02 10.67
C ALA A 63 -6.38 2.07 9.32
N ALA A 64 -6.45 3.20 8.61
CA ALA A 64 -5.72 3.42 7.36
C ALA A 64 -4.20 3.34 7.53
N PHE A 65 -3.69 3.89 8.64
CA PHE A 65 -2.28 3.80 9.01
C PHE A 65 -1.81 2.36 9.18
N PHE A 66 -2.51 1.59 10.03
CA PHE A 66 -2.17 0.18 10.23
C PHE A 66 -2.32 -0.63 8.95
N MET A 67 -3.43 -0.43 8.22
CA MET A 67 -3.70 -1.10 6.96
C MET A 67 -2.54 -0.99 5.97
N VAL A 68 -2.13 0.22 5.61
CA VAL A 68 -1.13 0.39 4.54
C VAL A 68 0.25 -0.11 4.97
N ASP A 69 0.61 0.08 6.23
CA ASP A 69 1.90 -0.38 6.76
C ASP A 69 1.94 -1.90 6.89
N ASP A 70 0.86 -2.52 7.34
CA ASP A 70 0.74 -3.98 7.48
C ASP A 70 0.63 -4.69 6.13
N LEU A 71 -0.06 -4.09 5.15
CA LEU A 71 -0.01 -4.55 3.75
C LEU A 71 1.43 -4.55 3.23
N TYR A 72 2.18 -3.47 3.46
CA TYR A 72 3.57 -3.38 3.05
C TYR A 72 4.45 -4.43 3.75
N LYS A 73 4.36 -4.54 5.08
CA LYS A 73 5.09 -5.54 5.88
C LYS A 73 4.74 -6.98 5.51
N SER A 74 3.48 -7.26 5.17
CA SER A 74 3.04 -8.61 4.78
C SER A 74 3.82 -9.15 3.59
N TYR A 75 4.17 -8.31 2.62
CA TYR A 75 5.03 -8.71 1.50
C TYR A 75 6.38 -9.28 1.97
N PHE A 76 7.01 -8.59 2.93
CA PHE A 76 8.29 -9.01 3.51
C PHE A 76 8.14 -10.16 4.50
N HIS A 77 6.91 -10.46 4.91
CA HIS A 77 6.55 -11.55 5.79
C HIS A 77 5.87 -12.71 5.02
N GLN A 78 6.43 -13.08 3.86
CA GLN A 78 6.04 -14.28 3.10
C GLN A 78 4.60 -14.26 2.56
N LEU A 79 4.08 -13.08 2.18
CA LEU A 79 2.83 -13.02 1.42
C LEU A 79 2.96 -13.77 0.09
N LYS A 80 1.99 -14.63 -0.21
CA LYS A 80 1.88 -15.33 -1.49
C LYS A 80 0.94 -14.56 -2.40
N LEU A 81 1.45 -13.91 -3.45
CA LEU A 81 0.58 -13.18 -4.38
C LEU A 81 -0.20 -14.16 -5.28
N SER A 82 -1.52 -14.15 -5.15
CA SER A 82 -2.47 -14.94 -5.95
C SER A 82 -3.69 -14.10 -6.37
N GLY A 83 -4.55 -14.65 -7.23
CA GLY A 83 -5.83 -14.00 -7.57
C GLY A 83 -6.72 -13.77 -6.35
N THR A 84 -6.80 -14.76 -5.46
CA THR A 84 -7.57 -14.67 -4.20
C THR A 84 -6.94 -13.74 -3.17
N THR A 85 -5.61 -13.56 -3.20
CA THR A 85 -4.94 -12.50 -2.42
C THR A 85 -5.41 -11.12 -2.84
N VAL A 86 -5.50 -10.89 -4.16
CA VAL A 86 -6.02 -9.63 -4.70
C VAL A 86 -7.50 -9.44 -4.35
N GLU A 87 -8.33 -10.48 -4.44
CA GLU A 87 -9.74 -10.44 -4.03
C GLU A 87 -9.88 -10.10 -2.54
N TYR A 88 -9.09 -10.75 -1.67
CA TYR A 88 -9.11 -10.50 -0.23
C TYR A 88 -8.68 -9.08 0.13
N ILE A 89 -7.59 -8.57 -0.47
CA ILE A 89 -7.13 -7.19 -0.23
C ILE A 89 -8.18 -6.18 -0.70
N ARG A 90 -8.82 -6.40 -1.86
CA ARG A 90 -9.90 -5.52 -2.35
C ARG A 90 -11.11 -5.53 -1.42
N ALA A 91 -11.50 -6.70 -0.94
CA ALA A 91 -12.64 -6.89 -0.03
C ALA A 91 -12.41 -6.33 1.39
N THR A 92 -11.16 -5.99 1.73
CA THR A 92 -10.79 -5.46 3.05
C THR A 92 -10.24 -4.04 2.93
N ALA A 93 -8.99 -3.89 2.48
CA ALA A 93 -8.33 -2.60 2.35
C ALA A 93 -9.05 -1.68 1.36
N GLY A 94 -9.56 -2.22 0.25
CA GLY A 94 -10.35 -1.44 -0.72
C GLY A 94 -11.60 -0.80 -0.11
N VAL A 95 -12.23 -1.47 0.87
CA VAL A 95 -13.41 -0.94 1.58
C VAL A 95 -13.05 0.22 2.49
N VAL A 96 -11.92 0.13 3.19
CA VAL A 96 -11.38 1.23 4.02
C VAL A 96 -11.05 2.44 3.14
N MET A 97 -10.40 2.21 2.00
CA MET A 97 -10.07 3.26 1.03
C MET A 97 -11.32 3.95 0.46
N ALA A 98 -12.38 3.19 0.20
CA ALA A 98 -13.66 3.74 -0.24
C ALA A 98 -14.33 4.59 0.85
N GLU A 99 -14.29 4.15 2.11
CA GLU A 99 -14.86 4.90 3.24
C GLU A 99 -14.07 6.19 3.53
N LEU A 100 -12.74 6.13 3.46
CA LEU A 100 -11.88 7.32 3.53
C LEU A 100 -12.27 8.35 2.46
N ALA A 101 -12.36 7.92 1.19
CA ALA A 101 -12.73 8.80 0.09
C ALA A 101 -14.14 9.39 0.27
N ARG A 102 -15.10 8.60 0.80
CA ARG A 102 -16.46 9.08 1.12
C ARG A 102 -16.45 10.21 2.15
N ARG A 103 -15.46 10.22 3.04
CA ARG A 103 -15.27 11.25 4.07
C ARG A 103 -14.24 12.32 3.68
N ASP A 104 -13.90 12.40 2.40
CA ASP A 104 -12.92 13.34 1.86
C ASP A 104 -11.52 13.21 2.47
N PHE A 105 -11.12 11.97 2.82
CA PHE A 105 -9.75 11.62 3.14
C PHE A 105 -9.06 10.91 1.97
N VAL A 106 -7.75 11.16 1.82
CA VAL A 106 -6.88 10.49 0.84
C VAL A 106 -5.58 10.06 1.51
N VAL A 107 -5.14 8.83 1.23
CA VAL A 107 -3.90 8.26 1.79
C VAL A 107 -2.78 8.37 0.77
N HIS A 108 -1.66 8.94 1.20
CA HIS A 108 -0.40 8.98 0.47
C HIS A 108 0.67 8.26 1.29
N TYR A 109 1.21 7.17 0.76
CA TYR A 109 2.22 6.37 1.45
C TYR A 109 3.58 6.54 0.78
N VAL A 110 4.54 7.08 1.52
CA VAL A 110 5.89 7.35 1.05
C VAL A 110 6.82 6.36 1.71
N ILE A 111 7.48 5.54 0.90
CA ILE A 111 8.45 4.54 1.35
C ILE A 111 9.82 4.98 0.87
N ASP A 112 10.79 4.93 1.77
CA ASP A 112 12.17 5.32 1.54
C ASP A 112 13.11 4.30 2.16
N ASN A 113 13.43 3.27 1.37
CA ASN A 113 14.25 2.16 1.81
C ASN A 113 15.38 1.89 0.81
N MET A 114 16.48 1.34 1.31
CA MET A 114 17.56 0.82 0.47
C MET A 114 17.40 -0.70 0.29
N GLU A 115 17.83 -1.19 -0.86
CA GLU A 115 17.72 -2.58 -1.27
C GLU A 115 18.99 -3.10 -1.93
N SER A 116 19.31 -4.36 -1.64
CA SER A 116 20.37 -5.05 -2.36
C SER A 116 19.92 -5.35 -3.79
N GLU A 117 20.84 -5.29 -4.75
CA GLU A 117 20.61 -5.65 -6.17
C GLU A 117 19.88 -7.00 -6.33
N ALA A 118 20.27 -8.01 -5.53
CA ALA A 118 19.70 -9.36 -5.58
C ALA A 118 18.20 -9.44 -5.23
N LYS A 119 17.63 -8.40 -4.59
CA LYS A 119 16.24 -8.42 -4.09
C LYS A 119 15.36 -7.33 -4.71
N ILE A 120 15.95 -6.28 -5.27
CA ILE A 120 15.22 -5.11 -5.74
C ILE A 120 14.28 -5.45 -6.92
N ALA A 121 14.69 -6.35 -7.83
CA ALA A 121 13.87 -6.75 -8.98
C ALA A 121 12.52 -7.35 -8.56
N ASP A 122 12.56 -8.30 -7.62
CA ASP A 122 11.37 -8.96 -7.10
C ASP A 122 10.49 -7.97 -6.34
N ARG A 123 11.09 -7.12 -5.50
CA ARG A 123 10.37 -6.12 -4.70
C ARG A 123 9.67 -5.07 -5.57
N LEU A 124 10.35 -4.53 -6.58
CA LEU A 124 9.78 -3.57 -7.54
C LEU A 124 8.68 -4.19 -8.41
N THR A 125 8.57 -5.52 -8.46
CA THR A 125 7.48 -6.22 -9.13
C THR A 125 6.34 -6.54 -8.18
N GLY A 126 6.63 -7.15 -7.03
CA GLY A 126 5.62 -7.69 -6.11
C GLY A 126 4.96 -6.67 -5.20
N VAL A 127 5.74 -5.74 -4.62
CA VAL A 127 5.19 -4.72 -3.71
C VAL A 127 4.14 -3.84 -4.40
N PRO A 128 4.34 -3.36 -5.63
CA PRO A 128 3.31 -2.59 -6.32
C PRO A 128 2.01 -3.37 -6.58
N LEU A 129 2.07 -4.68 -6.81
CA LEU A 129 0.87 -5.47 -7.13
C LEU A 129 -0.12 -5.51 -5.96
N GLN A 130 0.35 -5.78 -4.74
CA GLN A 130 -0.52 -5.82 -3.56
C GLN A 130 -1.08 -4.43 -3.19
N LEU A 131 -0.27 -3.37 -3.32
CA LEU A 131 -0.71 -2.02 -2.99
C LEU A 131 -1.73 -1.51 -4.03
N ARG A 132 -1.55 -1.85 -5.30
CA ARG A 132 -2.58 -1.61 -6.33
C ARG A 132 -3.86 -2.39 -6.07
N ALA A 133 -3.79 -3.59 -5.49
CA ALA A 133 -4.98 -4.33 -5.08
C ALA A 133 -5.80 -3.58 -4.00
N ALA A 134 -5.14 -2.82 -3.12
CA ALA A 134 -5.81 -1.96 -2.15
C ALA A 134 -6.36 -0.65 -2.75
N GLY A 135 -6.08 -0.35 -4.02
CA GLY A 135 -6.60 0.83 -4.72
C GLY A 135 -5.59 1.97 -4.92
N PHE A 136 -4.32 1.79 -4.54
CA PHE A 136 -3.30 2.82 -4.72
C PHE A 136 -2.83 2.95 -6.17
N MET A 137 -2.56 4.19 -6.59
CA MET A 137 -1.59 4.43 -7.66
C MET A 137 -0.17 4.22 -7.10
N VAL A 138 0.60 3.28 -7.65
CA VAL A 138 1.96 3.01 -7.17
C VAL A 138 2.98 3.44 -8.23
N THR A 139 3.85 4.37 -7.84
CA THR A 139 4.96 4.90 -8.63
C THR A 139 6.20 5.05 -7.74
N GLY A 140 7.36 5.34 -8.34
CA GLY A 140 8.61 5.58 -7.64
C GLY A 140 9.76 5.72 -8.63
N PRO A 141 10.89 6.34 -8.22
CA PRO A 141 12.00 6.60 -9.12
C PRO A 141 12.50 5.35 -9.84
N GLN A 142 12.69 4.25 -9.11
CA GLN A 142 13.21 3.00 -9.65
C GLN A 142 12.19 2.25 -10.51
N ILE A 143 10.88 2.38 -10.21
CA ILE A 143 9.83 1.85 -11.11
C ILE A 143 9.86 2.61 -12.44
N MET A 144 9.93 3.94 -12.40
CA MET A 144 9.96 4.78 -13.60
C MET A 144 11.25 4.60 -14.40
N ALA A 145 12.40 4.40 -13.75
CA ALA A 145 13.65 4.02 -14.39
C ALA A 145 13.50 2.73 -15.22
N LEU A 146 12.88 1.69 -14.65
CA LEU A 146 12.61 0.45 -15.38
C LEU A 146 11.58 0.62 -16.51
N GLU A 147 10.60 1.52 -16.36
CA GLU A 147 9.65 1.84 -17.43
C GLU A 147 10.31 2.63 -18.58
N LEU A 148 11.23 3.56 -18.28
CA LEU A 148 12.01 4.30 -19.28
C LEU A 148 12.80 3.34 -20.17
N MET A 149 13.50 2.37 -19.58
CA MET A 149 14.21 1.33 -20.32
C MET A 149 13.28 0.64 -21.35
N VAL A 150 12.11 0.18 -20.89
CA VAL A 150 11.20 -0.59 -21.75
C VAL A 150 10.53 0.28 -22.81
N ARG A 151 10.07 1.48 -22.44
CA ARG A 151 9.18 2.28 -23.28
C ARG A 151 9.91 3.31 -24.14
N ALA A 152 10.91 3.98 -23.57
CA ALA A 152 11.68 5.00 -24.28
C ALA A 152 12.82 4.37 -25.07
N ASP A 153 13.55 3.44 -24.45
CA ASP A 153 14.78 2.87 -25.04
C ASP A 153 14.58 1.48 -25.67
N HIS A 154 13.37 0.94 -25.60
CA HIS A 154 13.01 -0.38 -26.15
C HIS A 154 13.93 -1.52 -25.69
N ARG A 155 14.42 -1.45 -24.45
CA ARG A 155 15.33 -2.43 -23.86
C ARG A 155 14.66 -3.21 -22.71
N PRO A 156 15.11 -4.45 -22.41
CA PRO A 156 14.60 -5.19 -21.26
C PRO A 156 14.85 -4.45 -19.94
N ARG A 157 14.01 -4.73 -18.94
CA ARG A 157 14.23 -4.25 -17.57
C ARG A 157 15.54 -4.81 -17.03
N ASP A 158 16.42 -3.94 -16.56
CA ASP A 158 17.69 -4.30 -15.92
C ASP A 158 17.90 -3.44 -14.67
N VAL A 159 17.89 -4.07 -13.49
CA VAL A 159 18.08 -3.36 -12.23
C VAL A 159 19.46 -2.74 -12.10
N ARG A 160 20.49 -3.31 -12.75
CA ARG A 160 21.85 -2.75 -12.75
C ARG A 160 21.95 -1.44 -13.51
N ALA A 161 21.01 -1.21 -14.42
CA ALA A 161 20.96 0.02 -15.18
C ALA A 161 20.17 1.13 -14.46
N ILE A 162 19.48 0.84 -13.35
CA ILE A 162 18.70 1.84 -12.59
C ILE A 162 19.51 3.12 -12.28
N PRO A 163 20.78 3.06 -11.84
CA PRO A 163 21.56 4.27 -11.56
C PRO A 163 21.66 5.23 -12.75
N ILE A 164 21.66 4.73 -13.99
CA ILE A 164 21.73 5.54 -15.21
C ILE A 164 20.45 6.36 -15.43
N TYR A 165 19.29 5.81 -15.05
CA TYR A 165 17.96 6.42 -15.24
C TYR A 165 17.41 7.05 -13.95
N ARG A 166 18.22 7.12 -12.89
CA ARG A 166 17.79 7.49 -11.54
C ARG A 166 17.08 8.85 -11.50
N ASP A 167 17.71 9.87 -12.07
CA ASP A 167 17.20 11.25 -12.03
C ASP A 167 15.96 11.41 -12.92
N GLU A 168 16.00 10.89 -14.16
CA GLU A 168 14.84 10.95 -15.06
C GLU A 168 13.65 10.14 -14.54
N GLY A 169 13.93 8.99 -13.93
CA GLY A 169 12.96 8.16 -13.24
C GLY A 169 12.31 8.90 -12.08
N LYS A 170 13.12 9.62 -11.27
CA LYS A 170 12.61 10.50 -10.21
C LYS A 170 11.70 11.59 -10.78
N ASP A 171 12.13 12.31 -11.81
CA ASP A 171 11.35 13.39 -12.40
C ASP A 171 9.99 12.90 -12.92
N LEU A 172 9.95 11.72 -13.54
CA LEU A 172 8.70 11.09 -13.95
C LEU A 172 7.82 10.68 -12.77
N ALA A 173 8.42 10.08 -11.73
CA ALA A 173 7.69 9.65 -10.55
C ALA A 173 7.05 10.84 -9.84
N ASP A 174 7.79 11.95 -9.71
CA ASP A 174 7.33 13.19 -9.10
C ASP A 174 6.17 13.80 -9.88
N ARG A 175 6.22 13.81 -11.23
CA ARG A 175 5.08 14.26 -12.05
C ARG A 175 3.82 13.42 -11.82
N VAL A 176 3.96 12.09 -11.73
CA VAL A 176 2.83 11.19 -11.45
C VAL A 176 2.25 11.46 -10.06
N ILE A 177 3.10 11.66 -9.05
CA ILE A 177 2.65 11.99 -7.69
C ILE A 177 1.95 13.34 -7.64
N GLN A 178 2.49 14.36 -8.30
CA GLN A 178 1.86 15.69 -8.35
C GLN A 178 0.44 15.59 -8.94
N SER A 179 0.25 14.83 -10.02
CA SER A 179 -1.08 14.57 -10.57
C SER A 179 -1.97 13.83 -9.55
N CYS A 180 -1.45 12.82 -8.84
CA CYS A 180 -2.22 12.13 -7.79
C CYS A 180 -2.64 13.10 -6.66
N HIS A 181 -1.76 14.01 -6.24
CA HIS A 181 -2.06 15.02 -5.23
C HIS A 181 -3.16 15.98 -5.70
N GLN A 182 -3.06 16.47 -6.94
CA GLN A 182 -4.04 17.37 -7.55
C GLN A 182 -5.42 16.70 -7.71
N GLU A 183 -5.43 15.42 -8.08
CA GLU A 183 -6.64 14.62 -8.29
C GLU A 183 -7.22 14.02 -6.99
N ARG A 184 -6.55 14.25 -5.84
CA ARG A 184 -6.87 13.59 -4.55
C ARG A 184 -6.95 12.06 -4.68
N ARG A 185 -6.08 11.49 -5.52
CA ARG A 185 -6.00 10.06 -5.77
C ARG A 185 -5.03 9.42 -4.78
N PRO A 186 -5.41 8.32 -4.09
CA PRO A 186 -4.49 7.63 -3.20
C PRO A 186 -3.25 7.13 -3.95
N SER A 187 -2.08 7.39 -3.37
CA SER A 187 -0.80 7.06 -4.01
C SER A 187 0.19 6.40 -3.07
N VAL A 188 1.08 5.61 -3.65
CA VAL A 188 2.31 5.16 -3.00
C VAL A 188 3.49 5.67 -3.81
N TYR A 189 4.41 6.37 -3.15
CA TYR A 189 5.73 6.70 -3.67
C TYR A 189 6.74 5.70 -3.10
N LEU A 190 7.16 4.75 -3.95
CA LEU A 190 8.06 3.68 -3.61
C LEU A 190 9.50 4.06 -3.99
N ASN A 191 10.20 4.77 -3.10
CA ASN A 191 11.66 4.92 -3.21
C ASN A 191 12.31 3.69 -2.58
N MET A 192 12.57 2.68 -3.41
CA MET A 192 13.34 1.48 -3.05
C MET A 192 14.63 1.53 -3.84
N ASP A 193 15.63 2.15 -3.25
CA ASP A 193 16.85 2.50 -3.96
C ASP A 193 17.93 1.43 -3.81
N LEU A 194 18.89 1.40 -4.73
CA LEU A 194 20.02 0.49 -4.63
C LEU A 194 20.97 0.95 -3.53
N ASP A 195 21.42 0.03 -2.67
CA ASP A 195 22.49 0.28 -1.72
C ASP A 195 23.86 0.32 -2.42
N ASP A 196 24.08 1.39 -3.20
CA ASP A 196 25.26 1.62 -4.04
C ASP A 196 26.11 2.83 -3.61
N GLY A 197 25.73 3.48 -2.49
CA GLY A 197 26.40 4.65 -1.95
C GLY A 197 26.03 5.97 -2.64
N ALA A 198 25.07 5.99 -3.56
CA ALA A 198 24.54 7.23 -4.13
C ALA A 198 23.86 8.11 -3.06
N PRO A 199 23.87 9.45 -3.23
CA PRO A 199 23.12 10.34 -2.36
C PRO A 199 21.61 10.02 -2.38
N PRO A 200 20.92 10.15 -1.23
CA PRO A 200 19.48 9.89 -1.17
C PRO A 200 18.71 10.84 -2.08
N LEU A 201 17.64 10.33 -2.71
CA LEU A 201 16.75 11.15 -3.52
C LEU A 201 15.87 12.03 -2.63
N SER A 202 15.63 13.27 -3.07
CA SER A 202 14.67 14.14 -2.39
C SER A 202 13.24 13.59 -2.51
N LEU A 203 12.53 13.57 -1.38
CA LEU A 203 11.13 13.16 -1.25
C LEU A 203 10.16 14.34 -1.11
N GLU A 204 10.64 15.57 -1.33
CA GLU A 204 9.88 16.80 -1.10
C GLU A 204 8.53 16.80 -1.82
N VAL A 205 8.49 16.37 -3.08
CA VAL A 205 7.25 16.29 -3.86
C VAL A 205 6.27 15.29 -3.25
N ALA A 206 6.75 14.10 -2.85
CA ALA A 206 5.93 13.05 -2.26
C ALA A 206 5.36 13.43 -0.88
N LEU A 207 6.09 14.25 -0.12
CA LEU A 207 5.69 14.71 1.20
C LEU A 207 4.98 16.07 1.19
N SER A 208 4.88 16.75 0.04
CA SER A 208 4.42 18.14 -0.09
C SER A 208 2.99 18.40 0.40
N VAL A 209 2.13 17.37 0.45
CA VAL A 209 0.73 17.48 0.90
C VAL A 209 0.55 17.19 2.39
N ALA A 210 1.64 16.93 3.13
CA ALA A 210 1.59 16.73 4.57
C ALA A 210 0.98 17.96 5.27
N GLY A 211 0.02 17.71 6.16
CA GLY A 211 -0.68 18.77 6.90
C GLY A 211 -1.75 19.52 6.09
N THR A 212 -2.08 19.08 4.87
CA THR A 212 -3.20 19.64 4.10
C THR A 212 -4.54 18.98 4.47
N PRO A 213 -5.69 19.68 4.33
CA PRO A 213 -7.01 19.11 4.62
C PRO A 213 -7.29 17.78 3.91
N GLY A 214 -7.69 16.78 4.69
CA GLY A 214 -8.03 15.44 4.19
C GLY A 214 -6.84 14.56 3.78
N ALA A 215 -5.61 15.08 3.73
CA ALA A 215 -4.44 14.28 3.35
C ALA A 215 -3.87 13.53 4.56
N ILE A 216 -3.81 12.20 4.44
CA ILE A 216 -3.14 11.30 5.37
C ILE A 216 -1.80 10.91 4.73
N VAL A 217 -0.70 11.50 5.20
CA VAL A 217 0.63 11.17 4.67
C VAL A 217 1.34 10.24 5.63
N ILE A 218 1.72 9.06 5.15
CA ILE A 218 2.41 8.05 5.94
C ILE A 218 3.81 7.92 5.36
N TYR A 219 4.84 8.05 6.19
CA TYR A 219 6.23 7.99 5.78
C TYR A 219 6.93 6.82 6.47
N ARG A 220 7.60 5.98 5.68
CA ARG A 220 8.34 4.83 6.18
C ARG A 220 9.77 4.84 5.64
N ASN A 221 10.72 4.85 6.57
CA ASN A 221 12.14 4.72 6.30
C ASN A 221 12.83 3.61 7.12
N GLU A 222 12.09 2.90 7.97
CA GLU A 222 12.59 1.71 8.65
C GLU A 222 12.34 0.45 7.82
N ALA A 223 13.24 -0.53 7.93
CA ALA A 223 13.07 -1.84 7.33
C ALA A 223 11.72 -2.48 7.72
N PRO A 224 10.97 -3.11 6.80
CA PRO A 224 9.61 -3.61 7.00
C PRO A 224 9.55 -4.91 7.82
N VAL A 225 10.10 -4.87 9.02
CA VAL A 225 10.08 -5.97 9.99
C VAL A 225 9.01 -5.76 11.05
N ILE A 226 8.56 -6.84 11.67
CA ILE A 226 7.59 -6.76 12.77
C ILE A 226 8.11 -5.87 13.90
N GLY A 227 7.30 -4.90 14.33
CA GLY A 227 7.65 -3.96 15.41
C GLY A 227 8.37 -2.69 14.98
N SER A 228 8.81 -2.61 13.71
CA SER A 228 9.32 -1.36 13.12
C SER A 228 8.20 -0.34 12.90
N LYS A 229 8.58 0.93 12.85
CA LYS A 229 7.67 2.08 12.84
C LYS A 229 7.54 2.71 11.46
N ALA A 230 6.43 3.39 11.29
CA ALA A 230 6.21 4.39 10.25
C ALA A 230 5.70 5.66 10.94
N HIS A 231 5.86 6.79 10.28
CA HIS A 231 5.39 8.09 10.73
C HIS A 231 4.11 8.46 10.01
N ILE A 232 3.24 9.23 10.66
CA ILE A 232 2.01 9.73 10.08
C ILE A 232 1.93 11.25 10.29
N SER A 233 1.63 11.96 9.21
CA SER A 233 1.13 13.34 9.25
C SER A 233 -0.38 13.28 9.14
N LEU A 234 -1.05 13.75 10.18
CA LEU A 234 -2.51 13.79 10.24
C LEU A 234 -3.05 15.00 9.45
N PRO A 235 -4.24 14.87 8.85
CA PRO A 235 -4.95 16.03 8.33
C PRO A 235 -5.35 16.97 9.49
N PRO A 236 -5.40 18.29 9.26
CA PRO A 236 -5.81 19.25 10.28
C PRO A 236 -7.16 18.91 10.91
N GLY A 237 -7.26 19.03 12.24
CA GLY A 237 -8.49 18.77 12.99
C GLY A 237 -8.74 17.30 13.34
N VAL A 238 -7.95 16.36 12.80
CA VAL A 238 -8.02 14.95 13.18
C VAL A 238 -7.01 14.65 14.29
N SER A 239 -7.47 13.95 15.32
CA SER A 239 -6.62 13.39 16.37
C SER A 239 -6.75 11.88 16.38
N LEU A 240 -5.63 11.18 16.50
CA LEU A 240 -5.67 9.74 16.72
C LEU A 240 -6.17 9.46 18.15
N PRO A 241 -6.85 8.32 18.38
CA PRO A 241 -7.22 7.89 19.72
C PRO A 241 -5.98 7.82 20.61
N HIS A 242 -6.11 8.24 21.86
CA HIS A 242 -5.08 7.97 22.86
C HIS A 242 -5.01 6.45 23.09
N GLY A 243 -3.87 5.86 22.76
CA GLY A 243 -3.55 4.46 23.07
C GLY A 243 -3.15 4.26 24.53
#